data_AF-A0A2N5UX85-F1
#
_entry.id   AF-A0A2N5UX85-F1
#
_cell.length_a   1.000
_cell.length_b   1.000
_cell.length_c   1.000
_cell.angle_alpha   90.00
_cell.angle_beta   90.00
_cell.angle_gamma   90.00
#
_symmetry.space_group_name_H-M   'P 1'
#
loop_
_entity.id
_entity.type
_entity.pdbx_description
1 polymer ?
#
loop_
_entity_poly.entity_id
_entity_poly.type
_entity_poly.pdbx_seq_one_letter_code
_entity_poly.pdbx_strand_id
1 'polypeptide(L)'
;MDCPEYKRFEDYLDDHHLNRLKNYQYRSVDHSPTTKYVLRHWWEYVAGWMPPWLAPNMITLIGLMFIVVNVITVVIYIPDLKTDAPSWVYFSFAFGLFFYQTMDNVDGKQARKTGTSSPLGELFDHGIDSLNCVLGGLVQCAAVGSGHSLYAVFILLVACWPMYLSTWEEYHTGVLYLGFINGPTEGLLIAIAVLLSTGFRGVQLWNQPVENYISLPQSIVIYFAKFGHQLKLLDLFVSFVMFALVCGHAPTCFYNTYMAIRDNKSQPRSKQDPRISSFSQALLRLSPLLIFTFCSASWVASPHSHILKREKIIEFGLMLCFIFGRIATRIILSHLTKSSFPFWSGMLIPVIGGSIVINLPLIGLPAVMSPWGELVYLRLMFFFCVVAYFGSSLKMINRFCEVLGINCLTIRSGSPA
;
A
#
# COMPACT_ATOMS: atom_id res chain seq x y z
N MET A 1 33.03 11.31 -20.51
CA MET A 1 32.53 10.24 -19.62
C MET A 1 31.01 10.30 -19.71
N ASP A 2 30.47 9.64 -20.74
CA ASP A 2 29.04 9.60 -20.99
C ASP A 2 28.43 8.55 -20.06
N CYS A 3 27.66 9.01 -19.08
CA CYS A 3 26.91 8.14 -18.18
C CYS A 3 25.66 7.66 -18.93
N PRO A 4 25.55 6.38 -19.32
CA PRO A 4 24.46 5.90 -20.19
C PRO A 4 23.10 5.78 -19.48
N GLU A 5 22.96 6.27 -18.25
CA GLU A 5 21.82 6.00 -17.36
C GLU A 5 20.68 7.03 -17.44
N TYR A 6 20.73 7.99 -18.36
CA TYR A 6 19.62 8.93 -18.60
C TYR A 6 18.82 8.56 -19.88
N LYS A 7 18.39 7.30 -19.96
CA LYS A 7 17.38 6.87 -20.94
C LYS A 7 16.01 7.41 -20.54
N ARG A 8 15.21 7.82 -21.54
CA ARG A 8 13.94 8.55 -21.39
C ARG A 8 13.03 7.93 -20.33
N PHE A 9 12.29 8.80 -19.64
CA PHE A 9 11.38 8.54 -18.52
C PHE A 9 10.27 7.46 -18.74
N GLU A 10 10.18 6.82 -19.91
CA GLU A 10 9.16 5.83 -20.28
C GLU A 10 9.70 4.64 -21.13
N ASP A 11 11.00 4.35 -21.11
CA ASP A 11 11.62 3.28 -21.94
C ASP A 11 11.15 1.83 -21.64
N TYR A 12 10.31 1.63 -20.63
CA TYR A 12 9.81 0.31 -20.22
C TYR A 12 8.48 -0.11 -20.90
N LEU A 13 7.88 0.75 -21.73
CA LEU A 13 6.69 0.44 -22.55
C LEU A 13 7.03 0.16 -24.03
N ASP A 14 8.32 0.01 -24.36
CA ASP A 14 8.74 -0.37 -25.70
C ASP A 14 8.44 -1.85 -25.99
N ASP A 15 8.38 -2.21 -27.27
CA ASP A 15 8.01 -3.57 -27.67
C ASP A 15 9.06 -4.59 -27.21
N HIS A 16 10.32 -4.18 -27.03
CA HIS A 16 11.39 -5.07 -26.59
C HIS A 16 11.22 -5.53 -25.13
N HIS A 17 10.90 -4.62 -24.20
CA HIS A 17 10.63 -5.00 -22.81
C HIS A 17 9.30 -5.74 -22.68
N LEU A 18 8.24 -5.28 -23.38
CA LEU A 18 6.91 -5.87 -23.27
C LEU A 18 6.83 -7.26 -23.92
N ASN A 19 7.61 -7.57 -24.95
CA ASN A 19 7.63 -8.92 -25.52
C ASN A 19 8.11 -10.00 -24.53
N ARG A 20 8.88 -9.64 -23.49
CA ARG A 20 9.31 -10.57 -22.43
C ARG A 20 8.13 -11.06 -21.58
N LEU A 21 7.04 -10.31 -21.53
CA LEU A 21 5.84 -10.65 -20.77
C LEU A 21 5.18 -11.93 -21.27
N LYS A 22 5.34 -12.29 -22.55
CA LYS A 22 4.76 -13.52 -23.14
C LYS A 22 5.29 -14.80 -22.49
N ASN A 23 6.50 -14.74 -21.92
CA ASN A 23 7.14 -15.87 -21.25
C ASN A 23 7.11 -15.76 -19.72
N TYR A 24 6.47 -14.72 -19.18
CA TYR A 24 6.41 -14.51 -17.74
C TYR A 24 5.46 -15.51 -17.09
N GLN A 25 5.88 -16.08 -15.96
CA GLN A 25 5.05 -16.93 -15.12
C GLN A 25 5.11 -16.44 -13.69
N TYR A 26 3.93 -16.15 -13.14
CA TYR A 26 3.78 -15.74 -11.75
C TYR A 26 4.23 -16.86 -10.80
N ARG A 27 4.91 -16.47 -9.73
CA ARG A 27 5.40 -17.38 -8.68
C ARG A 27 5.15 -16.75 -7.32
N SER A 28 4.38 -17.45 -6.50
CA SER A 28 4.20 -17.09 -5.10
C SER A 28 4.31 -18.31 -4.21
N VAL A 29 4.68 -18.07 -2.95
CA VAL A 29 4.73 -19.08 -1.90
C VAL A 29 3.96 -18.53 -0.71
N ASP A 30 2.92 -19.25 -0.31
CA ASP A 30 2.10 -18.89 0.86
C ASP A 30 2.25 -19.91 1.99
N HIS A 31 2.75 -19.43 3.12
CA HIS A 31 2.95 -20.20 4.35
C HIS A 31 1.87 -19.94 5.42
N SER A 32 0.87 -19.10 5.15
CA SER A 32 -0.22 -18.80 6.09
C SER A 32 -1.04 -20.05 6.41
N PRO A 33 -1.13 -20.46 7.69
CA PRO A 33 -2.08 -21.49 8.11
C PRO A 33 -3.52 -21.04 7.90
N THR A 34 -3.81 -19.76 8.09
CA THR A 34 -5.15 -19.19 7.95
C THR A 34 -5.64 -19.33 6.51
N THR A 35 -4.79 -19.00 5.53
CA THR A 35 -5.06 -19.28 4.12
C THR A 35 -5.27 -20.77 3.92
N LYS A 36 -4.28 -21.59 4.31
CA LYS A 36 -4.26 -23.02 3.99
C LYS A 36 -5.47 -23.78 4.54
N TYR A 37 -5.86 -23.53 5.78
CA TYR A 37 -6.86 -24.31 6.50
C TYR A 37 -8.24 -23.66 6.54
N VAL A 38 -8.36 -22.34 6.38
CA VAL A 38 -9.64 -21.62 6.52
C VAL A 38 -10.03 -20.92 5.22
N LEU A 39 -9.33 -19.84 4.87
CA LEU A 39 -9.82 -18.89 3.86
C LEU A 39 -9.76 -19.42 2.44
N ARG A 40 -8.81 -20.32 2.12
CA ARG A 40 -8.73 -20.92 0.79
C ARG A 40 -10.04 -21.60 0.37
N HIS A 41 -10.70 -22.28 1.30
CA HIS A 41 -11.98 -22.96 1.05
C HIS A 41 -13.10 -21.94 0.80
N TRP A 42 -13.11 -20.83 1.55
CA TRP A 42 -14.03 -19.72 1.34
C TRP A 42 -13.85 -19.10 -0.06
N TRP A 43 -12.61 -18.77 -0.42
CA TRP A 43 -12.32 -18.19 -1.72
C TRP A 43 -12.59 -19.15 -2.89
N GLU A 44 -12.39 -20.45 -2.71
CA GLU A 44 -12.76 -21.47 -3.72
C GLU A 44 -14.27 -21.57 -3.89
N TYR A 45 -15.01 -21.56 -2.79
CA TYR A 45 -16.46 -21.50 -2.83
C TYR A 45 -16.95 -20.27 -3.59
N VAL A 46 -16.43 -19.08 -3.26
CA VAL A 46 -16.80 -17.81 -3.94
C VAL A 46 -16.40 -17.82 -5.42
N ALA A 47 -15.20 -18.30 -5.76
CA ALA A 47 -14.74 -18.44 -7.16
C ALA A 47 -15.63 -19.40 -7.98
N GLY A 48 -16.28 -20.37 -7.34
CA GLY A 48 -17.28 -21.24 -7.95
C GLY A 48 -18.43 -20.47 -8.60
N TRP A 49 -18.86 -19.37 -7.96
CA TRP A 49 -19.97 -18.53 -8.41
C TRP A 49 -19.60 -17.47 -9.45
N MET A 50 -18.30 -17.28 -9.71
CA MET A 50 -17.85 -16.26 -10.65
C MET A 50 -18.24 -16.64 -12.09
N PRO A 51 -18.96 -15.76 -12.83
CA PRO A 51 -19.36 -16.03 -14.21
C PRO A 51 -18.13 -16.20 -15.13
N PRO A 52 -18.19 -17.10 -16.13
CA PRO A 52 -17.04 -17.39 -17.00
C PRO A 52 -16.63 -16.23 -17.92
N TRP A 53 -17.48 -15.22 -18.09
CA TRP A 53 -17.16 -14.02 -18.88
C TRP A 53 -16.46 -12.92 -18.06
N LEU A 54 -16.49 -13.03 -16.74
CA LEU A 54 -15.96 -12.02 -15.82
C LEU A 54 -14.44 -12.15 -15.74
N ALA A 55 -13.74 -11.10 -16.17
CA ALA A 55 -12.28 -11.06 -16.12
C ALA A 55 -11.78 -10.90 -14.66
N PRO A 56 -10.63 -11.52 -14.31
CA PRO A 56 -10.01 -11.37 -13.00
C PRO A 56 -9.86 -9.90 -12.55
N ASN A 57 -9.33 -9.02 -13.40
CA ASN A 57 -9.12 -7.61 -13.06
C ASN A 57 -10.43 -6.86 -12.72
N MET A 58 -11.57 -7.30 -13.27
CA MET A 58 -12.86 -6.72 -12.90
C MET A 58 -13.24 -7.12 -11.47
N ILE A 59 -12.92 -8.34 -11.06
CA ILE A 59 -13.16 -8.82 -9.69
C ILE A 59 -12.34 -7.96 -8.71
N THR A 60 -11.05 -7.76 -8.97
CA THR A 60 -10.18 -6.86 -8.19
C THR A 60 -10.78 -5.44 -8.10
N LEU A 61 -11.21 -4.89 -9.24
CA LEU A 61 -11.78 -3.54 -9.30
C LEU A 61 -13.09 -3.42 -8.49
N ILE A 62 -13.96 -4.42 -8.56
CA ILE A 62 -15.18 -4.49 -7.76
C ILE A 62 -14.85 -4.50 -6.28
N GLY A 63 -13.83 -5.27 -5.86
CA GLY A 63 -13.31 -5.25 -4.49
C GLY A 63 -12.92 -3.83 -4.05
N LEU A 64 -12.11 -3.14 -4.85
CA LEU A 64 -11.69 -1.76 -4.56
C LEU A 64 -12.88 -0.80 -4.41
N MET A 65 -13.94 -0.94 -5.20
CA MET A 65 -15.09 -0.04 -5.12
C MET A 65 -15.77 -0.06 -3.74
N PHE A 66 -15.75 -1.19 -3.02
CA PHE A 66 -16.26 -1.24 -1.64
C PHE A 66 -15.40 -0.43 -0.67
N ILE A 67 -14.08 -0.44 -0.85
CA ILE A 67 -13.18 0.42 -0.07
C ILE A 67 -13.42 1.90 -0.39
N VAL A 68 -13.63 2.24 -1.66
CA VAL A 68 -13.96 3.62 -2.08
C VAL A 68 -15.28 4.08 -1.42
N VAL A 69 -16.30 3.24 -1.39
CA VAL A 69 -17.56 3.52 -0.68
C VAL A 69 -17.32 3.74 0.81
N ASN A 70 -16.46 2.94 1.44
CA ASN A 70 -16.09 3.13 2.85
C ASN A 70 -15.37 4.46 3.08
N VAL A 71 -14.45 4.86 2.21
CA VAL A 71 -13.78 6.16 2.31
C VAL A 71 -14.76 7.32 2.11
N ILE A 72 -15.71 7.20 1.17
CA ILE A 72 -16.80 8.19 1.02
C ILE A 72 -17.63 8.27 2.30
N THR A 73 -17.92 7.12 2.91
CA THR A 73 -18.66 7.05 4.18
C THR A 73 -17.87 7.71 5.32
N VAL A 74 -16.54 7.55 5.37
CA VAL A 74 -15.67 8.30 6.30
C VAL A 74 -15.83 9.81 6.09
N VAL A 75 -15.77 10.30 4.84
CA VAL A 75 -15.92 11.74 4.55
C VAL A 75 -17.27 12.30 4.99
N ILE A 76 -18.34 11.50 4.87
CA ILE A 76 -19.70 11.92 5.22
C ILE A 76 -19.95 11.88 6.73
N TYR A 77 -19.58 10.78 7.39
CA TYR A 77 -19.94 10.53 8.78
C TYR A 77 -18.85 10.90 9.79
N ILE A 78 -17.58 10.80 9.42
CA ILE A 78 -16.43 10.97 10.31
C ILE A 78 -15.36 11.87 9.65
N PRO A 79 -15.71 13.08 9.19
CA PRO A 79 -14.76 13.95 8.48
C PRO A 79 -13.59 14.39 9.37
N ASP A 80 -13.77 14.39 10.69
CA ASP A 80 -12.76 14.76 11.69
C ASP A 80 -11.83 13.59 12.12
N LEU A 81 -12.10 12.38 11.60
CA LEU A 81 -11.45 11.11 11.96
C LEU A 81 -11.47 10.78 13.46
N LYS A 82 -12.40 11.35 14.24
CA LYS A 82 -12.40 11.27 15.71
C LYS A 82 -13.78 11.05 16.30
N THR A 83 -14.80 11.73 15.78
CA THR A 83 -16.15 11.66 16.33
C THR A 83 -16.78 10.32 16.00
N ASP A 84 -17.54 9.79 16.94
CA ASP A 84 -18.18 8.49 16.75
C ASP A 84 -19.37 8.58 15.80
N ALA A 85 -19.58 7.53 15.01
CA ALA A 85 -20.66 7.36 14.06
C ALA A 85 -21.56 6.18 14.47
N PRO A 86 -22.77 6.05 13.87
CA PRO A 86 -23.62 4.90 14.12
C PRO A 86 -22.90 3.57 13.84
N SER A 87 -23.09 2.56 14.68
CA SER A 87 -22.37 1.26 14.61
C SER A 87 -22.37 0.60 13.24
N TRP A 88 -23.44 0.77 12.45
CA TRP A 88 -23.53 0.20 11.10
C TRP A 88 -22.41 0.72 10.18
N VAL A 89 -21.90 1.94 10.40
CA VAL A 89 -20.80 2.52 9.63
C VAL A 89 -19.56 1.64 9.78
N TYR A 90 -19.17 1.29 11.01
CA TYR A 90 -18.00 0.44 11.23
C TYR A 90 -18.22 -1.02 10.80
N PHE A 91 -19.44 -1.54 10.92
CA PHE A 91 -19.78 -2.85 10.34
C PHE A 91 -19.69 -2.84 8.81
N SER A 92 -20.08 -1.74 8.15
CA SER A 92 -19.90 -1.57 6.71
C SER A 92 -18.41 -1.52 6.33
N PHE A 93 -17.57 -0.91 7.17
CA PHE A 93 -16.12 -0.90 6.99
C PHE A 93 -15.55 -2.31 7.05
N ALA A 94 -15.90 -3.07 8.10
CA ALA A 94 -15.48 -4.45 8.28
C ALA A 94 -15.92 -5.33 7.09
N PHE A 95 -17.18 -5.19 6.65
CA PHE A 95 -17.70 -5.89 5.49
C PHE A 95 -16.95 -5.53 4.21
N GLY A 96 -16.76 -4.24 3.93
CA GLY A 96 -16.08 -3.81 2.71
C GLY A 96 -14.62 -4.27 2.65
N LEU A 97 -13.92 -4.30 3.79
CA LEU A 97 -12.54 -4.81 3.84
C LEU A 97 -12.47 -6.34 3.69
N PHE A 98 -13.41 -7.07 4.31
CA PHE A 98 -13.53 -8.52 4.11
C PHE A 98 -13.90 -8.89 2.67
N PHE A 99 -14.81 -8.12 2.07
CA PHE A 99 -15.22 -8.30 0.68
C PHE A 99 -14.06 -7.98 -0.27
N TYR A 100 -13.31 -6.91 -0.02
CA TYR A 100 -12.07 -6.60 -0.76
C TYR A 100 -11.09 -7.78 -0.73
N GLN A 101 -10.73 -8.28 0.46
CA GLN A 101 -9.84 -9.43 0.61
C GLN A 101 -10.35 -10.66 -0.15
N THR A 102 -11.67 -10.88 -0.12
CA THR A 102 -12.29 -11.99 -0.83
C THR A 102 -12.13 -11.83 -2.34
N MET A 103 -12.38 -10.64 -2.90
CA MET A 103 -12.27 -10.39 -4.35
C MET A 103 -10.83 -10.49 -4.84
N ASP A 104 -9.89 -9.91 -4.11
CA ASP A 104 -8.44 -10.01 -4.31
C ASP A 104 -7.99 -11.48 -4.46
N ASN A 105 -8.38 -12.35 -3.52
CA ASN A 105 -7.97 -13.76 -3.59
C ASN A 105 -8.77 -14.60 -4.61
N VAL A 106 -9.96 -14.13 -5.00
CA VAL A 106 -10.82 -14.80 -5.98
C VAL A 106 -10.38 -14.50 -7.41
N ASP A 107 -9.76 -13.35 -7.69
CA ASP A 107 -9.35 -12.99 -9.05
C ASP A 107 -8.35 -13.99 -9.64
N GLY A 108 -7.35 -14.44 -8.88
CA GLY A 108 -6.34 -15.39 -9.33
C GLY A 108 -6.92 -16.79 -9.45
N LYS A 109 -7.92 -17.13 -8.63
CA LYS A 109 -8.67 -18.39 -8.77
C LYS A 109 -9.52 -18.36 -10.04
N GLN A 110 -10.18 -17.25 -10.33
CA GLN A 110 -10.90 -17.04 -11.58
C GLN A 110 -9.93 -17.13 -12.76
N ALA A 111 -8.77 -16.46 -12.71
CA ALA A 111 -7.77 -16.48 -13.77
C ALA A 111 -7.31 -17.89 -14.13
N ARG A 112 -7.10 -18.75 -13.13
CA ARG A 112 -6.77 -20.17 -13.32
C ARG A 112 -7.96 -20.97 -13.86
N LYS A 113 -9.17 -20.72 -13.36
CA LYS A 113 -10.41 -21.38 -13.81
C LYS A 113 -10.74 -21.08 -15.27
N THR A 114 -10.46 -19.87 -15.75
CA THR A 114 -10.80 -19.42 -17.11
C THR A 114 -9.61 -19.45 -18.08
N GLY A 115 -8.42 -19.89 -17.65
CA GLY A 115 -7.23 -19.89 -18.50
C GLY A 115 -6.69 -18.50 -18.84
N THR A 116 -7.04 -17.46 -18.08
CA THR A 116 -6.73 -16.04 -18.39
C THR A 116 -5.68 -15.41 -17.47
N SER A 117 -4.83 -16.22 -16.81
CA SER A 117 -3.68 -15.72 -16.05
C SER A 117 -2.74 -14.92 -16.95
N SER A 118 -2.35 -13.71 -16.51
CA SER A 118 -1.48 -12.85 -17.30
C SER A 118 -0.63 -11.91 -16.43
N PRO A 119 0.49 -11.38 -16.96
CA PRO A 119 1.28 -10.35 -16.27
C PRO A 119 0.49 -9.05 -16.04
N LEU A 120 -0.50 -8.76 -16.91
CA LEU A 120 -1.42 -7.64 -16.67
C LEU A 120 -2.26 -7.89 -15.42
N GLY A 121 -2.68 -9.13 -15.19
CA GLY A 121 -3.44 -9.52 -14.01
C GLY A 121 -2.70 -9.20 -12.72
N GLU A 122 -1.46 -9.69 -12.59
CA GLU A 122 -0.60 -9.39 -11.44
C GLU A 122 -0.32 -7.88 -11.28
N LEU A 123 -0.06 -7.17 -12.38
CA LEU A 123 0.17 -5.72 -12.33
C LEU A 123 -1.08 -4.95 -11.87
N PHE A 124 -2.26 -5.39 -12.29
CA PHE A 124 -3.53 -4.76 -11.94
C PHE A 124 -3.87 -5.04 -10.49
N ASP A 125 -3.81 -6.31 -10.08
CA ASP A 125 -4.09 -6.78 -8.73
C ASP A 125 -3.21 -6.08 -7.68
N HIS A 126 -1.90 -6.31 -7.75
CA HIS A 126 -0.94 -5.67 -6.85
C HIS A 126 -0.94 -4.13 -6.97
N GLY A 127 -1.30 -3.59 -8.14
CA GLY A 127 -1.48 -2.16 -8.35
C GLY A 127 -2.67 -1.59 -7.55
N ILE A 128 -3.78 -2.31 -7.51
CA ILE A 128 -4.98 -1.95 -6.72
C ILE A 128 -4.72 -2.13 -5.22
N ASP A 129 -4.03 -3.19 -4.82
CA ASP A 129 -3.57 -3.40 -3.45
C ASP A 129 -2.77 -2.22 -2.90
N SER A 130 -1.87 -1.67 -3.72
CA SER A 130 -1.07 -0.52 -3.32
C SER A 130 -1.92 0.74 -3.05
N LEU A 131 -3.05 0.92 -3.74
CA LEU A 131 -3.99 2.00 -3.42
C LEU A 131 -4.74 1.70 -2.11
N ASN A 132 -5.16 0.45 -1.94
CA ASN A 132 -5.89 0.02 -0.75
C ASN A 132 -5.07 0.18 0.54
N CYS A 133 -3.73 0.14 0.49
CA CYS A 133 -2.89 0.45 1.65
C CYS A 133 -3.29 1.78 2.31
N VAL A 134 -3.47 2.85 1.53
CA VAL A 134 -3.78 4.17 2.07
C VAL A 134 -5.28 4.37 2.26
N LEU A 135 -6.12 3.84 1.36
CA LEU A 135 -7.58 3.94 1.49
C LEU A 135 -8.10 3.16 2.70
N GLY A 136 -7.66 1.90 2.86
CA GLY A 136 -7.90 1.10 4.06
C GLY A 136 -7.31 1.74 5.30
N GLY A 137 -6.14 2.37 5.20
CA GLY A 137 -5.54 3.19 6.26
C GLY A 137 -6.46 4.34 6.72
N LEU A 138 -7.10 5.07 5.80
CA LEU A 138 -8.08 6.12 6.15
C LEU A 138 -9.30 5.56 6.88
N VAL A 139 -9.80 4.40 6.44
CA VAL A 139 -10.90 3.70 7.11
C VAL A 139 -10.49 3.27 8.52
N GLN A 140 -9.25 2.81 8.70
CA GLN A 140 -8.73 2.48 10.03
C GLN A 140 -8.56 3.71 10.91
N CYS A 141 -8.04 4.82 10.39
CA CYS A 141 -7.94 6.09 11.13
C CYS A 141 -9.29 6.52 11.70
N ALA A 142 -10.37 6.43 10.90
CA ALA A 142 -11.72 6.76 11.34
C ALA A 142 -12.22 5.81 12.44
N ALA A 143 -11.99 4.50 12.29
CA ALA A 143 -12.44 3.52 13.28
C ALA A 143 -11.67 3.59 14.61
N VAL A 144 -10.37 3.88 14.59
CA VAL A 144 -9.59 4.02 15.82
C VAL A 144 -9.67 5.42 16.44
N GLY A 145 -10.43 6.33 15.82
CA GLY A 145 -10.59 7.70 16.30
C GLY A 145 -9.28 8.47 16.39
N SER A 146 -8.39 8.29 15.42
CA SER A 146 -7.05 8.90 15.44
C SER A 146 -7.09 10.43 15.44
N GLY A 147 -8.19 11.01 14.95
CA GLY A 147 -8.32 12.42 14.63
C GLY A 147 -7.35 12.87 13.54
N HIS A 148 -7.36 14.17 13.23
CA HIS A 148 -6.33 14.81 12.42
C HIS A 148 -5.04 15.00 13.22
N SER A 149 -4.36 13.88 13.50
CA SER A 149 -3.17 13.82 14.34
C SER A 149 -2.01 13.10 13.65
N LEU A 150 -0.86 13.08 14.32
CA LEU A 150 0.28 12.29 13.88
C LEU A 150 0.02 10.77 13.94
N TYR A 151 -0.95 10.29 14.73
CA TYR A 151 -1.39 8.90 14.65
C TYR A 151 -1.99 8.57 13.29
N ALA A 152 -2.79 9.47 12.73
CA ALA A 152 -3.37 9.27 11.40
C ALA A 152 -2.28 9.25 10.32
N VAL A 153 -1.34 10.19 10.37
CA VAL A 153 -0.19 10.23 9.45
C VAL A 153 0.61 8.93 9.56
N PHE A 154 0.86 8.46 10.78
CA PHE A 154 1.53 7.22 11.06
C PHE A 154 0.80 6.02 10.42
N ILE A 155 -0.51 5.86 10.68
CA ILE A 155 -1.32 4.75 10.15
C ILE A 155 -1.31 4.73 8.61
N LEU A 156 -1.44 5.89 7.96
CA LEU A 156 -1.43 5.99 6.50
C LEU A 156 -0.06 5.61 5.91
N LEU A 157 1.03 6.05 6.53
CA LEU A 157 2.38 5.75 6.05
C LEU A 157 2.77 4.31 6.34
N VAL A 158 2.54 3.81 7.55
CA VAL A 158 2.94 2.45 7.94
C VAL A 158 2.21 1.38 7.12
N ALA A 159 0.96 1.63 6.71
CA ALA A 159 0.21 0.72 5.84
C ALA A 159 0.87 0.50 4.47
N CYS A 160 1.69 1.45 4.00
CA CYS A 160 2.43 1.35 2.74
C CYS A 160 3.68 0.45 2.85
N TRP A 161 4.26 0.31 4.05
CA TRP A 161 5.54 -0.37 4.23
C TRP A 161 5.50 -1.87 3.92
N PRO A 162 4.53 -2.66 4.44
CA PRO A 162 4.44 -4.07 4.11
C PRO A 162 4.33 -4.33 2.61
N MET A 163 3.47 -3.56 1.93
CA MET A 163 3.28 -3.66 0.48
C MET A 163 4.57 -3.36 -0.28
N TYR A 164 5.25 -2.25 0.06
CA TYR A 164 6.51 -1.91 -0.59
C TYR A 164 7.58 -2.98 -0.37
N LEU A 165 7.73 -3.49 0.85
CA LEU A 165 8.75 -4.47 1.18
C LEU A 165 8.50 -5.81 0.46
N SER A 166 7.24 -6.24 0.33
CA SER A 166 6.88 -7.43 -0.45
C SER A 166 7.15 -7.24 -1.94
N THR A 167 6.77 -6.10 -2.53
CA THR A 167 7.08 -5.81 -3.93
C THR A 167 8.60 -5.67 -4.17
N TRP A 168 9.31 -5.07 -3.21
CA TRP A 168 10.77 -4.95 -3.25
C TRP A 168 11.45 -6.31 -3.15
N GLU A 169 10.99 -7.18 -2.25
CA GLU A 169 11.47 -8.56 -2.12
C GLU A 169 11.24 -9.32 -3.43
N GLU A 170 10.02 -9.29 -3.96
CA GLU A 170 9.65 -9.96 -5.21
C GLU A 170 10.50 -9.49 -6.40
N TYR A 171 10.84 -8.20 -6.47
CA TYR A 171 11.76 -7.70 -7.50
C TYR A 171 13.14 -8.38 -7.44
N HIS A 172 13.64 -8.72 -6.25
CA HIS A 172 14.93 -9.37 -6.06
C HIS A 172 14.87 -10.90 -6.12
N THR A 173 13.80 -11.52 -5.63
CA THR A 173 13.66 -12.97 -5.54
C THR A 173 13.01 -13.56 -6.78
N GLY A 174 12.20 -12.77 -7.49
CA GLY A 174 11.29 -13.22 -8.55
C GLY A 174 10.11 -14.03 -8.02
N VAL A 175 9.86 -14.02 -6.71
CA VAL A 175 8.82 -14.79 -6.02
C VAL A 175 8.17 -13.92 -4.94
N LEU A 176 6.84 -13.85 -4.95
CA LEU A 176 6.09 -13.24 -3.86
C LEU A 176 6.04 -14.21 -2.67
N TYR A 177 6.68 -13.84 -1.56
CA TYR A 177 6.64 -14.61 -0.32
C TYR A 177 5.56 -14.07 0.61
N LEU A 178 4.61 -14.93 0.96
CA LEU A 178 3.62 -14.69 2.01
C LEU A 178 4.01 -15.55 3.22
N GLY A 179 4.52 -14.87 4.25
CA GLY A 179 4.95 -15.50 5.49
C GLY A 179 3.78 -16.12 6.28
N PHE A 180 4.12 -16.78 7.39
CA PHE A 180 3.16 -17.43 8.29
C PHE A 180 2.12 -16.44 8.84
N ILE A 181 2.55 -15.21 9.10
CA ILE A 181 1.71 -14.04 9.33
C ILE A 181 2.07 -13.05 8.24
N ASN A 182 1.10 -12.67 7.41
CA ASN A 182 1.32 -11.72 6.34
C ASN A 182 0.24 -10.64 6.29
N GLY A 183 0.55 -9.54 5.61
CA GLY A 183 -0.36 -8.39 5.47
C GLY A 183 -1.69 -8.75 4.81
N PRO A 184 -1.70 -9.36 3.61
CA PRO A 184 -2.93 -9.66 2.85
C PRO A 184 -3.91 -10.59 3.58
N THR A 185 -3.41 -11.49 4.44
CA THR A 185 -4.26 -12.45 5.17
C THR A 185 -4.49 -12.03 6.61
N GLU A 186 -3.54 -12.28 7.51
CA GLU A 186 -3.70 -12.03 8.95
C GLU A 186 -3.82 -10.54 9.25
N GLY A 187 -3.03 -9.70 8.57
CA GLY A 187 -3.09 -8.25 8.72
C GLY A 187 -4.48 -7.70 8.42
N LEU A 188 -5.09 -8.11 7.30
CA LEU A 188 -6.45 -7.72 6.95
C LEU A 188 -7.51 -8.29 7.91
N LEU A 189 -7.36 -9.52 8.41
CA LEU A 189 -8.27 -10.07 9.43
C LEU A 189 -8.19 -9.31 10.75
N ILE A 190 -6.99 -8.93 11.20
CA ILE A 190 -6.79 -8.09 12.38
C ILE A 190 -7.42 -6.71 12.15
N ALA A 191 -7.21 -6.12 10.97
CA ALA A 191 -7.81 -4.87 10.57
C ALA A 191 -9.35 -4.96 10.59
N ILE A 192 -9.95 -6.04 10.12
CA ILE A 192 -11.40 -6.31 10.20
C ILE A 192 -11.85 -6.43 11.67
N ALA A 193 -11.08 -7.12 12.51
CA ALA A 193 -11.40 -7.25 13.94
C ALA A 193 -11.40 -5.90 14.67
N VAL A 194 -10.49 -4.99 14.32
CA VAL A 194 -10.45 -3.60 14.81
C VAL A 194 -11.73 -2.85 14.42
N LEU A 195 -12.16 -2.96 13.16
CA LEU A 195 -13.39 -2.35 12.66
C LEU A 195 -14.63 -2.90 13.38
N LEU A 196 -14.72 -4.22 13.54
CA LEU A 196 -15.80 -4.88 14.28
C LEU A 196 -15.84 -4.44 15.76
N SER A 197 -14.67 -4.40 16.42
CA SER A 197 -14.57 -3.97 17.82
C SER A 197 -15.10 -2.55 18.01
N THR A 198 -14.78 -1.67 17.07
CA THR A 198 -15.31 -0.30 17.02
C THR A 198 -16.82 -0.30 16.78
N GLY A 199 -17.34 -1.13 15.88
CA GLY A 199 -18.78 -1.28 15.66
C GLY A 199 -19.56 -1.65 16.92
N PHE A 200 -19.00 -2.54 17.76
CA PHE A 200 -19.63 -2.96 19.00
C PHE A 200 -19.47 -2.00 20.19
N ARG A 201 -18.36 -1.25 20.25
CA ARG A 201 -17.97 -0.47 21.44
C ARG A 201 -17.91 1.04 21.23
N GLY A 202 -18.03 1.50 19.98
CA GLY A 202 -17.79 2.88 19.58
C GLY A 202 -16.30 3.23 19.50
N VAL A 203 -16.00 4.37 18.87
CA VAL A 203 -14.63 4.89 18.71
C VAL A 203 -13.96 5.21 20.05
N GLN A 204 -14.73 5.53 21.09
CA GLN A 204 -14.19 5.91 22.40
C GLN A 204 -13.36 4.80 23.03
N LEU A 205 -13.61 3.54 22.66
CA LEU A 205 -12.80 2.37 23.05
C LEU A 205 -11.30 2.68 22.95
N TRP A 206 -10.85 3.19 21.80
CA TRP A 206 -9.43 3.40 21.50
C TRP A 206 -8.78 4.50 22.34
N ASN A 207 -9.59 5.40 22.89
CA ASN A 207 -9.14 6.47 23.77
C ASN A 207 -9.15 6.08 25.25
N GLN A 208 -9.62 4.88 25.60
CA GLN A 208 -9.64 4.43 26.98
C GLN A 208 -8.22 4.05 27.47
N PRO A 209 -7.93 4.30 28.75
CA PRO A 209 -6.69 3.83 29.39
C PRO A 209 -6.54 2.32 29.30
N VAL A 210 -5.32 1.88 29.02
CA VAL A 210 -4.96 0.45 29.01
C VAL A 210 -5.20 -0.21 30.36
N GLU A 211 -5.01 0.54 31.45
CA GLU A 211 -5.18 0.09 32.84
C GLU A 211 -6.61 -0.39 33.15
N ASN A 212 -7.61 0.01 32.36
CA ASN A 212 -8.98 -0.49 32.49
C ASN A 212 -9.12 -1.98 32.13
N TYR A 213 -8.15 -2.53 31.39
CA TYR A 213 -8.21 -3.88 30.83
C TYR A 213 -7.09 -4.79 31.33
N ILE A 214 -5.89 -4.24 31.53
CA ILE A 214 -4.72 -4.98 31.99
C ILE A 214 -3.95 -4.19 33.04
N SER A 215 -3.50 -4.86 34.10
CA SER A 215 -2.62 -4.26 35.11
C SER A 215 -1.24 -4.01 34.51
N LEU A 216 -0.82 -2.75 34.45
CA LEU A 216 0.49 -2.36 33.95
C LEU A 216 1.54 -2.36 35.08
N PRO A 217 2.80 -2.76 34.80
CA PRO A 217 3.91 -2.52 35.71
C PRO A 217 4.02 -1.03 36.06
N GLN A 218 4.24 -0.73 37.35
CA GLN A 218 4.34 0.65 37.85
C GLN A 218 5.41 1.47 37.12
N SER A 219 6.50 0.83 36.69
CA SER A 219 7.56 1.48 35.90
C SER A 219 7.07 2.03 34.56
N ILE A 220 6.14 1.33 33.89
CA ILE A 220 5.54 1.78 32.62
C ILE A 220 4.61 2.97 32.87
N VAL A 221 3.76 2.88 33.90
CA VAL A 221 2.85 3.98 34.26
C VAL A 221 3.63 5.25 34.60
N ILE A 222 4.66 5.14 35.44
CA ILE A 222 5.54 6.28 35.81
C ILE A 222 6.25 6.85 34.57
N TYR A 223 6.71 6.00 33.65
CA TYR A 223 7.38 6.45 32.44
C TYR A 223 6.46 7.32 31.57
N PHE A 224 5.23 6.87 31.28
CA PHE A 224 4.29 7.65 30.47
C PHE A 224 3.79 8.91 31.21
N ALA A 225 3.55 8.82 32.52
CA ALA A 225 3.18 9.96 33.34
C ALA A 225 4.23 11.08 33.34
N LYS A 226 5.53 10.74 33.22
CA LYS A 226 6.62 11.74 33.08
C LYS A 226 6.44 12.65 31.87
N PHE A 227 5.79 12.17 30.82
CA PHE A 227 5.49 12.93 29.61
C PHE A 227 4.07 13.50 29.58
N GLY A 228 3.34 13.44 30.70
CA GLY A 228 1.95 13.91 30.78
C GLY A 228 0.97 13.08 29.92
N HIS A 229 1.33 11.85 29.57
CA HIS A 229 0.53 10.97 28.73
C HIS A 229 0.07 9.76 29.53
N GLN A 230 -1.20 9.38 29.39
CA GLN A 230 -1.70 8.10 29.89
C GLN A 230 -1.77 7.13 28.73
N LEU A 231 -1.25 5.92 28.91
CA LEU A 231 -1.23 4.90 27.85
C LEU A 231 -2.66 4.47 27.49
N LYS A 232 -3.02 4.61 26.22
CA LYS A 232 -4.35 4.28 25.66
C LYS A 232 -4.31 3.05 24.77
N LEU A 233 -5.46 2.45 24.51
CA LEU A 233 -5.57 1.35 23.54
C LEU A 233 -5.07 1.74 22.14
N LEU A 234 -5.23 3.00 21.72
CA LEU A 234 -4.66 3.52 20.47
C LEU A 234 -3.12 3.43 20.44
N ASP A 235 -2.46 3.71 21.57
CA ASP A 235 -1.00 3.60 21.66
C ASP A 235 -0.55 2.16 21.50
N LEU A 236 -1.28 1.21 22.10
CA LEU A 236 -1.01 -0.21 21.94
C LEU A 236 -1.23 -0.67 20.50
N PHE A 237 -2.29 -0.20 19.84
CA PHE A 237 -2.56 -0.51 18.44
C PHE A 237 -1.42 -0.04 17.53
N VAL A 238 -1.01 1.22 17.65
CA VAL A 238 0.09 1.80 16.88
C VAL A 238 1.42 1.10 17.16
N SER A 239 1.69 0.81 18.44
CA SER A 239 2.89 0.06 18.85
C SER A 239 2.89 -1.37 18.30
N PHE A 240 1.74 -2.03 18.31
CA PHE A 240 1.56 -3.37 17.74
C PHE A 240 1.80 -3.37 16.23
N VAL A 241 1.23 -2.41 15.50
CA VAL A 241 1.43 -2.31 14.04
C VAL A 241 2.91 -2.08 13.71
N MET A 242 3.60 -1.22 14.46
CA MET A 242 5.06 -1.04 14.30
C MET A 242 5.84 -2.30 14.61
N PHE A 243 5.51 -2.98 15.70
CA PHE A 243 6.17 -4.22 16.07
C PHE A 243 5.97 -5.30 15.02
N ALA A 244 4.75 -5.48 14.51
CA ALA A 244 4.43 -6.43 13.45
C ALA A 244 5.23 -6.16 12.17
N LEU A 245 5.39 -4.88 11.79
CA LEU A 245 6.23 -4.50 10.66
C LEU A 245 7.71 -4.78 10.91
N VAL A 246 8.28 -4.25 12.01
CA VAL A 246 9.74 -4.24 12.24
C VAL A 246 10.27 -5.60 12.69
N CYS A 247 9.49 -6.34 13.46
CA CYS A 247 9.90 -7.63 14.03
C CYS A 247 9.28 -8.83 13.29
N GLY A 248 8.17 -8.62 12.57
CA GLY A 248 7.51 -9.67 11.78
C GLY A 248 7.90 -9.62 10.31
N HIS A 249 7.36 -8.64 9.57
CA HIS A 249 7.39 -8.62 8.10
C HIS A 249 8.73 -8.18 7.50
N ALA A 250 9.32 -7.10 8.01
CA ALA A 250 10.54 -6.57 7.42
C ALA A 250 11.74 -7.54 7.49
N PRO A 251 12.02 -8.21 8.64
CA PRO A 251 13.15 -9.14 8.74
C PRO A 251 13.09 -10.27 7.72
N THR A 252 11.89 -10.82 7.45
CA THR A 252 11.72 -11.89 6.45
C THR A 252 12.03 -11.40 5.04
N CYS A 253 11.53 -10.21 4.65
CA CYS A 253 11.82 -9.63 3.34
C CYS A 253 13.32 -9.38 3.14
N PHE A 254 14.01 -8.86 4.16
CA PHE A 254 15.47 -8.66 4.13
C PHE A 254 16.23 -9.97 4.03
N TYR A 255 15.82 -10.99 4.81
CA TYR A 255 16.46 -12.30 4.80
C TYR A 255 16.34 -12.98 3.43
N ASN A 256 15.14 -13.04 2.87
CA ASN A 256 14.89 -13.66 1.56
C ASN A 256 15.62 -12.92 0.43
N THR A 257 15.67 -11.59 0.47
CA THR A 257 16.43 -10.80 -0.48
C THR A 257 17.94 -11.06 -0.36
N TYR A 258 18.46 -11.15 0.88
CA TYR A 258 19.86 -11.52 1.11
C TYR A 258 20.18 -12.92 0.57
N MET A 259 19.30 -13.90 0.78
CA MET A 259 19.42 -15.25 0.21
C MET A 259 19.43 -15.22 -1.32
N ALA A 260 18.50 -14.50 -1.96
CA ALA A 260 18.46 -14.37 -3.41
C ALA A 260 19.75 -13.76 -3.98
N ILE A 261 20.32 -12.75 -3.31
CA ILE A 261 21.59 -12.15 -3.73
C ILE A 261 22.76 -13.12 -3.56
N ARG A 262 22.81 -13.85 -2.45
CA ARG A 262 23.84 -14.88 -2.22
C ARG A 262 23.78 -15.97 -3.28
N ASP A 263 22.58 -16.44 -3.57
CA ASP A 263 22.34 -17.53 -4.52
C ASP A 263 22.51 -17.08 -5.98
N ASN A 264 22.31 -15.80 -6.30
CA ASN A 264 22.70 -15.25 -7.60
C ASN A 264 24.23 -15.20 -7.74
N LYS A 265 24.96 -14.79 -6.69
CA LYS A 265 26.43 -14.71 -6.72
C LYS A 265 27.13 -16.06 -6.81
N SER A 266 26.51 -17.13 -6.32
CA SER A 266 27.07 -18.48 -6.41
C SER A 266 26.99 -19.09 -7.82
N GLN A 267 26.17 -18.51 -8.71
CA GLN A 267 26.01 -18.97 -10.08
C GLN A 267 27.16 -18.49 -11.00
N PRO A 268 27.45 -19.23 -12.08
CA PRO A 268 28.38 -18.76 -13.12
C PRO A 268 27.96 -17.40 -13.68
N ARG A 269 28.92 -16.52 -13.99
CA ARG A 269 28.65 -15.13 -14.48
C ARG A 269 27.65 -15.06 -15.64
N SER A 270 27.61 -16.06 -16.51
CA SER A 270 26.67 -16.12 -17.64
C SER A 270 25.20 -16.32 -17.25
N LYS A 271 24.94 -16.81 -16.03
CA LYS A 271 23.59 -17.06 -15.48
C LYS A 271 23.17 -16.04 -14.41
N GLN A 272 24.09 -15.15 -14.01
CA GLN A 272 23.78 -14.15 -12.99
C GLN A 272 22.79 -13.13 -13.54
N ASP A 273 21.76 -12.80 -12.76
CA ASP A 273 20.92 -11.66 -13.05
C ASP A 273 21.65 -10.38 -12.60
N PRO A 274 22.01 -9.47 -13.52
CA PRO A 274 22.73 -8.25 -13.17
C PRO A 274 21.90 -7.30 -12.29
N ARG A 275 20.58 -7.48 -12.25
CA ARG A 275 19.69 -6.71 -11.38
C ARG A 275 19.86 -7.11 -9.91
N ILE A 276 20.33 -8.32 -9.62
CA ILE A 276 20.44 -8.90 -8.27
C ILE A 276 21.92 -8.95 -7.86
N SER A 277 22.55 -7.78 -7.70
CA SER A 277 24.01 -7.64 -7.61
C SER A 277 24.55 -7.68 -6.18
N SER A 278 24.13 -6.75 -5.31
CA SER A 278 24.64 -6.61 -3.94
C SER A 278 23.55 -6.18 -2.96
N PHE A 279 23.75 -6.52 -1.69
CA PHE A 279 22.84 -6.10 -0.62
C PHE A 279 22.83 -4.58 -0.44
N SER A 280 23.97 -3.90 -0.62
CA SER A 280 24.02 -2.43 -0.60
C SER A 280 23.15 -1.79 -1.68
N GLN A 281 23.15 -2.33 -2.91
CA GLN A 281 22.25 -1.85 -3.97
C GLN A 281 20.79 -2.17 -3.64
N ALA A 282 20.51 -3.33 -3.03
CA ALA A 282 19.17 -3.67 -2.57
C ALA A 282 18.66 -2.67 -1.51
N LEU A 283 19.51 -2.27 -0.55
CA LEU A 283 19.18 -1.25 0.45
C LEU A 283 18.93 0.13 -0.19
N LEU A 284 19.74 0.53 -1.18
CA LEU A 284 19.50 1.79 -1.90
C LEU A 284 18.13 1.82 -2.58
N ARG A 285 17.59 0.67 -2.99
CA ARG A 285 16.25 0.55 -3.59
C ARG A 285 15.12 0.74 -2.58
N LEU A 286 15.40 0.93 -1.30
CA LEU A 286 14.42 1.40 -0.32
C LEU A 286 14.26 2.93 -0.35
N SER A 287 15.14 3.66 -1.04
CA SER A 287 15.12 5.13 -1.06
C SER A 287 13.79 5.75 -1.50
N PRO A 288 13.02 5.24 -2.48
CA PRO A 288 11.70 5.82 -2.81
C PRO A 288 10.72 5.77 -1.63
N LEU A 289 10.66 4.65 -0.90
CA LEU A 289 9.82 4.51 0.29
C LEU A 289 10.28 5.44 1.42
N LEU A 290 11.60 5.52 1.64
CA LEU A 290 12.17 6.38 2.68
C LEU A 290 11.93 7.86 2.39
N ILE A 291 12.11 8.30 1.13
CA ILE A 291 11.82 9.67 0.70
C ILE A 291 10.32 9.96 0.84
N PHE A 292 9.46 9.07 0.35
CA PHE A 292 8.01 9.19 0.48
C PHE A 292 7.59 9.34 1.95
N THR A 293 8.06 8.44 2.82
CA THR A 293 7.74 8.43 4.25
C THR A 293 8.27 9.68 4.95
N PHE A 294 9.56 9.98 4.76
CA PHE A 294 10.22 11.10 5.43
C PHE A 294 9.62 12.44 5.00
N CYS A 295 9.47 12.69 3.69
CA CYS A 295 8.92 13.95 3.22
C CYS A 295 7.46 14.12 3.63
N SER A 296 6.64 13.06 3.60
CA SER A 296 5.25 13.13 4.04
C SER A 296 5.14 13.44 5.53
N ALA A 297 5.92 12.75 6.37
CA ALA A 297 5.95 12.99 7.81
C ALA A 297 6.53 14.37 8.15
N SER A 298 7.64 14.76 7.50
CA SER A 298 8.32 16.05 7.70
C SER A 298 7.44 17.23 7.29
N TRP A 299 6.64 17.10 6.23
CA TRP A 299 5.67 18.12 5.87
C TRP A 299 4.66 18.31 7.02
N VAL A 300 3.95 17.24 7.37
CA VAL A 300 2.80 17.35 8.30
C VAL A 300 3.22 17.60 9.75
N ALA A 301 4.36 17.07 10.18
CA ALA A 301 4.89 17.27 11.53
C ALA A 301 5.57 18.63 11.73
N SER A 302 5.78 19.40 10.66
CA SER A 302 6.36 20.73 10.77
C SER A 302 5.49 21.64 11.63
N PRO A 303 6.05 22.44 12.56
CA PRO A 303 5.25 23.42 13.32
C PRO A 303 4.64 24.50 12.43
N HIS A 304 5.19 24.68 11.22
CA HIS A 304 4.73 25.62 10.20
C HIS A 304 3.63 25.04 9.32
N SER A 305 3.37 23.72 9.38
CA SER A 305 2.26 23.11 8.65
C SER A 305 0.92 23.37 9.33
N HIS A 306 -0.11 23.52 8.51
CA HIS A 306 -1.50 23.71 8.89
C HIS A 306 -2.38 22.53 8.46
N ILE A 307 -1.82 21.45 7.92
CA ILE A 307 -2.58 20.27 7.47
C ILE A 307 -3.38 19.65 8.62
N LEU A 308 -2.74 19.42 9.78
CA LEU A 308 -3.43 18.89 10.97
C LEU A 308 -4.44 19.90 11.53
N LYS A 309 -4.00 21.17 11.67
CA LYS A 309 -4.81 22.27 12.25
C LYS A 309 -6.07 22.58 11.44
N ARG A 310 -6.04 22.34 10.12
CA ARG A 310 -7.17 22.56 9.20
C ARG A 310 -7.91 21.26 8.83
N GLU A 311 -7.61 20.17 9.53
CA GLU A 311 -8.32 18.91 9.36
C GLU A 311 -8.24 18.34 7.94
N LYS A 312 -7.03 18.38 7.35
CA LYS A 312 -6.79 18.01 5.93
C LYS A 312 -6.11 16.66 5.72
N ILE A 313 -6.09 15.80 6.74
CA ILE A 313 -5.50 14.45 6.62
C ILE A 313 -6.21 13.59 5.57
N ILE A 314 -7.53 13.70 5.39
CA ILE A 314 -8.22 12.91 4.36
C ILE A 314 -7.75 13.34 2.95
N GLU A 315 -7.77 14.65 2.65
CA GLU A 315 -7.26 15.20 1.37
C GLU A 315 -5.77 14.81 1.16
N PHE A 316 -4.94 14.92 2.21
CA PHE A 316 -3.54 14.53 2.18
C PHE A 316 -3.34 13.02 1.95
N GLY A 317 -4.10 12.17 2.65
CA GLY A 317 -4.07 10.72 2.50
C GLY A 317 -4.48 10.28 1.10
N LEU A 318 -5.51 10.89 0.52
CA LEU A 318 -5.89 10.61 -0.88
C LEU A 318 -4.78 10.98 -1.88
N MET A 319 -4.03 12.07 -1.63
CA MET A 319 -2.83 12.37 -2.42
C MET A 319 -1.75 11.29 -2.23
N LEU A 320 -1.45 10.90 -0.98
CA LEU A 320 -0.49 9.84 -0.68
C LEU A 320 -0.84 8.50 -1.34
N CYS A 321 -2.13 8.16 -1.41
CA CYS A 321 -2.65 6.97 -2.09
C CYS A 321 -2.15 6.86 -3.53
N PHE A 322 -2.34 7.91 -4.32
CA PHE A 322 -1.90 7.92 -5.72
C PHE A 322 -0.38 7.94 -5.86
N ILE A 323 0.33 8.66 -4.99
CA ILE A 323 1.80 8.69 -4.98
C ILE A 323 2.36 7.30 -4.71
N PHE A 324 1.91 6.66 -3.62
CA PHE A 324 2.37 5.33 -3.24
C PHE A 324 1.98 4.29 -4.28
N GLY A 325 0.74 4.34 -4.79
CA GLY A 325 0.29 3.44 -5.84
C GLY A 325 1.19 3.52 -7.09
N ARG A 326 1.63 4.73 -7.46
CA ARG A 326 2.58 4.89 -8.58
C ARG A 326 3.95 4.32 -8.27
N ILE A 327 4.46 4.50 -7.05
CA ILE A 327 5.75 3.94 -6.63
C ILE A 327 5.71 2.41 -6.73
N ALA A 328 4.72 1.76 -6.12
CA ALA A 328 4.55 0.31 -6.13
C ALA A 328 4.39 -0.23 -7.56
N THR A 329 3.46 0.34 -8.34
CA THR A 329 3.18 -0.09 -9.72
C THR A 329 4.43 -0.03 -10.62
N ARG A 330 5.31 0.97 -10.43
CA ARG A 330 6.57 1.04 -11.19
C ARG A 330 7.50 -0.12 -10.84
N ILE A 331 7.61 -0.49 -9.56
CA ILE A 331 8.47 -1.60 -9.12
C ILE A 331 7.94 -2.92 -9.66
N ILE A 332 6.62 -3.15 -9.58
CA ILE A 332 5.94 -4.31 -10.16
C ILE A 332 6.24 -4.39 -11.66
N LEU A 333 6.05 -3.28 -12.38
CA LEU A 333 6.35 -3.21 -13.81
C LEU A 333 7.82 -3.55 -14.14
N SER A 334 8.77 -3.07 -13.33
CA SER A 334 10.18 -3.40 -13.52
C SER A 334 10.50 -4.87 -13.25
N HIS A 335 9.81 -5.49 -12.31
CA HIS A 335 9.90 -6.94 -12.07
C HIS A 335 9.37 -7.74 -13.26
N LEU A 336 8.15 -7.41 -13.72
CA LEU A 336 7.47 -8.09 -14.82
C LEU A 336 8.26 -8.01 -16.13
N THR A 337 8.79 -6.83 -16.46
CA THR A 337 9.54 -6.60 -17.71
C THR A 337 11.03 -6.94 -17.61
N LYS A 338 11.48 -7.36 -16.43
CA LYS A 338 12.89 -7.60 -16.12
C LYS A 338 13.78 -6.38 -16.40
N SER A 339 13.29 -5.18 -16.10
CA SER A 339 14.02 -3.92 -16.26
C SER A 339 14.72 -3.50 -14.96
N SER A 340 15.45 -2.38 -15.00
CA SER A 340 16.10 -1.78 -13.83
C SER A 340 15.09 -1.26 -12.81
N PHE A 341 15.56 -1.12 -11.57
CA PHE A 341 14.74 -0.65 -10.46
C PHE A 341 14.37 0.84 -10.64
N PRO A 342 13.10 1.23 -10.46
CA PRO A 342 12.66 2.60 -10.71
C PRO A 342 12.82 3.48 -9.47
N PHE A 343 13.99 4.12 -9.31
CA PHE A 343 14.28 4.99 -8.17
C PHE A 343 13.44 6.27 -8.10
N TRP A 344 12.90 6.73 -9.24
CA TRP A 344 12.23 8.02 -9.32
C TRP A 344 10.85 7.93 -9.97
N SER A 345 9.95 8.78 -9.47
CA SER A 345 8.65 9.06 -10.02
C SER A 345 8.36 10.55 -9.85
N GLY A 346 7.89 11.22 -10.90
CA GLY A 346 7.46 12.62 -10.81
C GLY A 346 6.35 12.84 -9.77
N MET A 347 5.63 11.78 -9.38
CA MET A 347 4.62 11.86 -8.33
C MET A 347 5.21 11.98 -6.91
N LEU A 348 6.52 11.89 -6.72
CA LEU A 348 7.16 12.25 -5.45
C LEU A 348 7.33 13.76 -5.26
N ILE A 349 7.24 14.55 -6.35
CA ILE A 349 7.41 16.01 -6.32
C ILE A 349 6.47 16.70 -5.32
N PRO A 350 5.16 16.36 -5.23
CA PRO A 350 4.27 16.90 -4.21
C PRO A 350 4.80 16.84 -2.78
N VAL A 351 5.22 15.66 -2.32
CA VAL A 351 5.63 15.48 -0.92
C VAL A 351 7.02 16.06 -0.67
N ILE A 352 7.94 15.95 -1.63
CA ILE A 352 9.27 16.56 -1.53
C ILE A 352 9.16 18.09 -1.51
N GLY A 353 8.41 18.66 -2.45
CA GLY A 353 8.22 20.10 -2.58
C GLY A 353 7.52 20.68 -1.35
N GLY A 354 6.41 20.07 -0.92
CA GLY A 354 5.71 20.47 0.29
C GLY A 354 6.60 20.39 1.54
N SER A 355 7.34 19.29 1.71
CA SER A 355 8.29 19.11 2.82
C SER A 355 9.39 20.16 2.84
N ILE A 356 10.00 20.48 1.69
CA ILE A 356 11.06 21.49 1.61
C ILE A 356 10.49 22.87 1.94
N VAL A 357 9.42 23.27 1.25
CA VAL A 357 8.91 24.64 1.34
C VAL A 357 8.34 24.96 2.73
N ILE A 358 7.62 24.02 3.35
CA ILE A 358 7.03 24.25 4.67
C ILE A 358 8.09 24.34 5.78
N ASN A 359 9.25 23.68 5.60
CA ASN A 359 10.31 23.61 6.60
C ASN A 359 11.43 24.64 6.41
N LEU A 360 11.36 25.52 5.40
CA LEU A 360 12.32 26.62 5.23
C LEU A 360 12.54 27.45 6.52
N PRO A 361 11.50 27.77 7.32
CA PRO A 361 11.71 28.51 8.56
C PRO A 361 12.52 27.78 9.64
N LEU A 362 12.56 26.45 9.61
CA LEU A 362 13.38 25.68 10.57
C LEU A 362 14.88 25.88 10.36
N ILE A 363 15.29 26.33 9.18
CA ILE A 363 16.69 26.64 8.84
C ILE A 363 16.95 28.15 8.73
N GLY A 364 16.06 28.98 9.29
CA GLY A 364 16.21 30.44 9.34
C GLY A 364 15.82 31.18 8.06
N LEU A 365 15.19 30.52 7.09
CA LEU A 365 14.69 31.16 5.87
C LEU A 365 13.23 31.64 6.05
N PRO A 366 12.76 32.64 5.27
CA PRO A 366 11.40 33.13 5.42
C PRO A 366 10.36 32.06 5.07
N ALA A 367 9.21 32.10 5.75
CA ALA A 367 8.06 31.27 5.40
C ALA A 367 7.54 31.66 4.01
N VAL A 368 7.52 30.71 3.09
CA VAL A 368 7.08 30.94 1.70
C VAL A 368 5.60 30.61 1.51
N MET A 369 5.08 29.61 2.23
CA MET A 369 3.65 29.22 2.15
C MET A 369 2.87 29.80 3.33
N SER A 370 1.84 30.59 3.03
CA SER A 370 0.80 30.93 4.00
C SER A 370 -0.11 29.72 4.27
N PRO A 371 -0.92 29.71 5.34
CA PRO A 371 -1.86 28.61 5.61
C PRO A 371 -2.84 28.36 4.45
N TRP A 372 -3.23 29.41 3.73
CA TRP A 372 -4.08 29.27 2.55
C TRP A 372 -3.28 28.78 1.34
N GLY A 373 -2.04 29.26 1.17
CA GLY A 373 -1.13 28.78 0.13
C GLY A 373 -0.80 27.29 0.26
N GLU A 374 -0.60 26.78 1.48
CA GLU A 374 -0.40 25.35 1.75
C GLU A 374 -1.63 24.52 1.34
N LEU A 375 -2.85 24.99 1.65
CA LEU A 375 -4.08 24.31 1.23
C LEU A 375 -4.24 24.29 -0.30
N VAL A 376 -3.96 25.40 -0.97
CA VAL A 376 -3.98 25.48 -2.44
C VAL A 376 -2.94 24.52 -3.04
N TYR A 377 -1.72 24.51 -2.48
CA TYR A 377 -0.67 23.59 -2.90
C TYR A 377 -1.12 22.14 -2.77
N LEU A 378 -1.66 21.74 -1.61
CA LEU A 378 -2.20 20.39 -1.39
C LEU A 378 -3.21 20.00 -2.46
N ARG A 379 -4.19 20.87 -2.75
CA ARG A 379 -5.28 20.55 -3.70
C ARG A 379 -4.80 20.49 -5.16
N LEU A 380 -3.90 21.38 -5.55
CA LEU A 380 -3.28 21.35 -6.87
C LEU A 380 -2.42 20.10 -7.05
N MET A 381 -1.64 19.74 -6.03
CA MET A 381 -0.81 18.52 -6.06
C MET A 381 -1.67 17.25 -6.01
N PHE A 382 -2.76 17.25 -5.25
CA PHE A 382 -3.73 16.17 -5.27
C PHE A 382 -4.34 15.98 -6.67
N PHE A 383 -4.80 17.06 -7.32
CA PHE A 383 -5.31 17.01 -8.68
C PHE A 383 -4.24 16.51 -9.68
N PHE A 384 -3.02 17.01 -9.57
CA PHE A 384 -1.88 16.51 -10.36
C PHE A 384 -1.69 15.00 -10.16
N CYS A 385 -1.70 14.50 -8.93
CA CYS A 385 -1.55 13.08 -8.63
C CYS A 385 -2.66 12.22 -9.22
N VAL A 386 -3.91 12.68 -9.16
CA VAL A 386 -5.07 12.00 -9.79
C VAL A 386 -4.83 11.86 -11.29
N VAL A 387 -4.59 12.98 -11.98
CA VAL A 387 -4.41 13.00 -13.44
C VAL A 387 -3.20 12.16 -13.85
N ALA A 388 -2.07 12.31 -13.15
CA ALA A 388 -0.85 11.57 -13.44
C ALA A 388 -1.02 10.05 -13.22
N TYR A 389 -1.68 9.65 -12.13
CA TYR A 389 -1.92 8.23 -11.84
C TYR A 389 -2.79 7.60 -12.91
N PHE A 390 -4.02 8.09 -13.11
CA PHE A 390 -4.97 7.51 -14.07
C PHE A 390 -4.43 7.57 -15.50
N GLY A 391 -3.83 8.69 -15.91
CA GLY A 391 -3.22 8.80 -17.24
C GLY A 391 -2.12 7.76 -17.47
N SER A 392 -1.24 7.56 -16.48
CA SER A 392 -0.16 6.56 -16.59
C SER A 392 -0.66 5.12 -16.53
N SER A 393 -1.63 4.83 -15.65
CA SER A 393 -2.22 3.48 -15.50
C SER A 393 -3.00 3.06 -16.73
N LEU A 394 -3.84 3.95 -17.30
CA LEU A 394 -4.58 3.65 -18.53
C LEU A 394 -3.65 3.40 -19.71
N LYS A 395 -2.60 4.24 -19.88
CA LYS A 395 -1.58 4.03 -20.92
C LYS A 395 -0.88 2.68 -20.77
N MET A 396 -0.51 2.32 -19.54
CA MET A 396 0.15 1.05 -19.24
C MET A 396 -0.76 -0.16 -19.51
N ILE A 397 -2.01 -0.12 -19.02
CA ILE A 397 -3.02 -1.16 -19.24
C ILE A 397 -3.26 -1.37 -20.73
N ASN A 398 -3.43 -0.28 -21.50
CA ASN A 398 -3.67 -0.36 -22.95
C ASN A 398 -2.49 -1.02 -23.68
N ARG A 399 -1.25 -0.66 -23.33
CA ARG A 399 -0.05 -1.28 -23.93
C ARG A 399 0.08 -2.77 -23.59
N PHE A 400 -0.24 -3.17 -22.36
CA PHE A 400 -0.28 -4.57 -21.99
C PHE A 400 -1.36 -5.33 -22.77
N CYS A 401 -2.57 -4.77 -22.88
CA CYS A 401 -3.66 -5.36 -23.66
C CYS A 401 -3.29 -5.54 -25.13
N GLU A 402 -2.60 -4.56 -25.73
CA GLU A 402 -2.13 -4.62 -27.12
C GLU A 402 -1.10 -5.73 -27.33
N VAL A 403 -0.05 -5.78 -26.49
CA VAL A 403 1.04 -6.76 -26.64
C VAL A 403 0.61 -8.20 -26.33
N LEU A 404 -0.29 -8.36 -25.34
CA LEU A 404 -0.82 -9.67 -24.93
C LEU A 404 -2.02 -10.11 -25.77
N GLY A 405 -2.66 -9.20 -26.51
CA GLY A 405 -3.87 -9.51 -27.27
C GLY A 405 -5.08 -9.87 -26.39
N ILE A 406 -5.24 -9.22 -25.24
CA ILE A 406 -6.33 -9.46 -24.28
C ILE A 406 -7.15 -8.18 -24.04
N ASN A 407 -8.31 -8.32 -23.38
CA ASN A 407 -9.05 -7.18 -22.84
C ASN A 407 -8.77 -7.09 -21.33
N CYS A 408 -8.76 -5.88 -20.77
CA CYS A 408 -8.46 -5.69 -19.35
C CYS A 408 -9.60 -6.18 -18.45
N LEU A 409 -10.84 -5.78 -18.74
CA LEU A 409 -11.99 -5.95 -17.83
C LEU A 409 -13.02 -7.00 -18.30
N THR A 410 -12.81 -7.62 -19.45
CA THR A 410 -13.68 -8.65 -20.02
C THR A 410 -12.86 -9.79 -20.59
N ILE A 411 -13.43 -11.00 -20.65
CA ILE A 411 -12.81 -12.13 -21.35
C ILE A 411 -13.28 -12.10 -22.81
N ARG A 412 -12.34 -12.22 -23.76
CA ARG A 412 -12.66 -12.22 -25.20
C ARG A 412 -13.43 -13.49 -25.56
N SER A 413 -14.50 -13.35 -26.34
CA SER A 413 -15.25 -14.49 -26.89
C SER A 413 -14.36 -15.30 -27.85
N GLY A 414 -14.14 -16.58 -27.56
CA GLY A 414 -13.35 -17.48 -28.41
C GLY A 414 -11.88 -17.68 -28.00
N SER A 415 -11.43 -17.13 -26.87
CA SER A 415 -10.15 -17.54 -26.26
C SER A 415 -10.23 -19.01 -25.80
N PRO A 416 -9.26 -19.87 -26.16
CA PRO A 416 -9.25 -21.25 -25.66
C PRO A 416 -9.14 -21.25 -24.13
N ALA A 417 -9.97 -22.08 -23.49
CA ALA A 417 -10.03 -22.26 -22.04
C ALA A 417 -8.82 -23.04 -21.51
#